data_AF-A0A2M8MC91-F1
#
_entry.id   AF-A0A2M8MC91-F1
#
_cell.length_a   1.000
_cell.length_b   1.000
_cell.length_c   1.000
_cell.angle_alpha   90.00
_cell.angle_beta   90.00
_cell.angle_gamma   90.00
#
_symmetry.space_group_name_H-M   'P 1'
#
loop_
_entity.id
_entity.type
_entity.pdbx_description
1 polymer ?
#
loop_
_entity_poly.entity_id
_entity_poly.type
_entity_poly.pdbx_seq_one_letter_code
_entity_poly.pdbx_strand_id
1 'polypeptide(L)'
;MKKKAHKRSPVVNRAIAAATALLLGGGGLVAVNVYASAGSKHDGARERVGPRFQNVATIDCPEVVNELSQVPDRSRREVDRNLALLDTQVAEAYQRLARSKRQVANDPGFLQNAILGPLEGKRRATIERIQISIGRFGDRPGGLERLAPCKARDNGDKDGGGGQNQGGDQGQNAGQDGEQQDNGGQDQGGDQGQNAGQGGDQGGAPGQGGNGPSPEDFVDIRKVRPNFSEPDFGNGSSGTFTTECGRNENRNFNSDNVIVAPGVSNGAHHMHDYVGNQDNNAFSTNESLAAAETSCANPEDRSGYFWPVLRVQNGEAEQDADAPGGGTEGNVGKIQTPASVTLFFRGNPASPVVAMPRFLRIITGDAKAFTNGDANANASWSCTGFEDRQLRDKYPLCPEGSEVVRTFRFQSCWDGQNIDSANHRTHVAFAAEDGSCPEGFQAIPQMVQRVTYDLPRGEVFAVDSFPEQLHKPDTDHGDFINVMSDDLMAEVVSCINEGRDCQ
;
A
#
# COMPACT_ATOMS: atom_id res chain seq x y z
N MET A 1 28.00 42.62 -47.44
CA MET A 1 29.16 42.12 -48.21
C MET A 1 30.19 41.52 -47.26
N LYS A 2 30.79 40.42 -47.73
CA LYS A 2 31.83 39.55 -47.15
C LYS A 2 32.70 40.05 -45.97
N LYS A 3 32.78 39.15 -44.96
CA LYS A 3 33.95 38.54 -44.29
C LYS A 3 35.15 39.43 -43.88
N LYS A 4 35.68 39.23 -42.66
CA LYS A 4 36.81 38.29 -42.40
C LYS A 4 37.29 38.35 -40.94
N ALA A 5 37.74 37.19 -40.49
CA ALA A 5 38.32 36.88 -39.20
C ALA A 5 39.86 36.89 -39.19
N HIS A 6 40.41 36.73 -37.98
CA HIS A 6 41.69 36.10 -37.57
C HIS A 6 42.92 36.98 -37.27
N LYS A 7 43.47 36.77 -36.06
CA LYS A 7 44.79 36.13 -35.74
C LYS A 7 45.06 36.22 -34.22
N ARG A 8 45.11 35.12 -33.44
CA ARG A 8 46.23 34.19 -33.10
C ARG A 8 47.48 34.81 -32.42
N SER A 9 47.60 34.54 -31.10
CA SER A 9 48.71 34.08 -30.20
C SER A 9 50.20 34.28 -30.58
N PRO A 10 51.11 34.48 -29.60
CA PRO A 10 51.90 33.37 -28.98
C PRO A 10 52.09 33.48 -27.44
N VAL A 11 52.06 32.39 -26.63
CA VAL A 11 53.14 31.42 -26.22
C VAL A 11 54.24 32.02 -25.30
N VAL A 12 54.13 31.82 -23.97
CA VAL A 12 54.86 30.87 -23.05
C VAL A 12 56.34 31.19 -22.77
N ASN A 13 56.70 31.28 -21.47
CA ASN A 13 57.80 30.49 -20.89
C ASN A 13 57.89 30.50 -19.35
N ARG A 14 58.41 29.38 -18.85
CA ARG A 14 58.45 28.86 -17.47
C ARG A 14 59.68 29.34 -16.69
N ALA A 15 59.61 29.34 -15.36
CA ALA A 15 60.71 28.89 -14.48
C ALA A 15 60.19 28.54 -13.06
N ILE A 16 60.78 27.47 -12.51
CA ILE A 16 60.51 26.79 -11.25
C ILE A 16 61.60 27.20 -10.23
N ALA A 17 61.27 27.38 -8.95
CA ALA A 17 62.18 27.10 -7.83
C ALA A 17 61.41 26.84 -6.52
N ALA A 18 61.95 25.94 -5.70
CA ALA A 18 61.34 25.13 -4.63
C ALA A 18 61.13 25.79 -3.25
N ALA A 19 60.11 25.27 -2.53
CA ALA A 19 59.98 24.88 -1.10
C ALA A 19 60.70 25.70 0.01
N THR A 20 60.12 25.99 1.19
CA THR A 20 59.56 25.04 2.18
C THR A 20 58.81 25.75 3.33
N ALA A 21 57.63 25.20 3.70
CA ALA A 21 56.94 25.12 5.00
C ALA A 21 56.66 26.35 5.92
N LEU A 22 55.37 26.59 6.24
CA LEU A 22 54.70 26.19 7.52
C LEU A 22 53.29 26.81 7.65
N LEU A 23 52.30 25.93 7.86
CA LEU A 23 51.08 26.06 8.68
C LEU A 23 50.35 27.42 8.78
N LEU A 24 49.13 27.47 8.21
CA LEU A 24 47.84 27.65 8.91
C LEU A 24 46.75 27.89 7.85
N GLY A 25 46.08 26.82 7.44
CA GLY A 25 44.93 26.87 6.54
C GLY A 25 43.67 27.27 7.30
N GLY A 26 43.16 28.47 7.01
CA GLY A 26 41.78 28.86 7.27
C GLY A 26 41.02 28.88 5.94
N GLY A 27 40.01 28.05 5.81
CA GLY A 27 39.16 27.97 4.61
C GLY A 27 37.97 27.07 4.90
N GLY A 28 36.84 27.67 5.26
CA GLY A 28 35.63 26.99 5.65
C GLY A 28 34.93 26.27 4.50
N LEU A 29 34.47 25.06 4.79
CA LEU A 29 33.36 24.41 4.11
C LEU A 29 32.34 24.06 5.19
N VAL A 30 31.16 24.67 5.10
CA VAL A 30 30.01 24.30 5.92
C VAL A 30 29.43 23.02 5.32
N ALA A 31 29.84 21.88 5.87
CA ALA A 31 29.13 20.61 5.72
C ALA A 31 28.37 20.38 7.02
N VAL A 32 27.04 20.49 6.97
CA VAL A 32 26.17 20.19 8.11
C VAL A 32 26.05 18.66 8.20
N ASN A 33 27.01 18.03 8.88
CA ASN A 33 26.93 16.62 9.29
C ASN A 33 26.11 16.54 10.57
N VAL A 34 24.86 16.09 10.50
CA VAL A 34 24.07 15.69 11.67
C VAL A 34 23.98 14.17 11.71
N TYR A 35 24.99 13.51 12.27
CA TYR A 35 24.85 12.20 12.90
C TYR A 35 26.01 11.98 13.87
N ALA A 36 25.75 12.21 15.16
CA ALA A 36 26.60 11.73 16.24
C ALA A 36 25.74 11.51 17.49
N SER A 37 25.37 10.26 17.74
CA SER A 37 25.20 9.71 19.09
C SER A 37 25.79 8.31 19.06
N ALA A 38 27.13 8.24 19.14
CA ALA A 38 27.86 7.02 19.45
C ALA A 38 28.00 6.91 20.97
N GLY A 39 27.74 5.70 21.46
CA GLY A 39 27.61 5.39 22.88
C GLY A 39 28.86 5.63 23.72
N SER A 40 28.61 5.94 24.98
CA SER A 40 29.56 5.81 26.07
C SER A 40 29.22 4.56 26.87
N LYS A 41 30.11 3.57 26.84
CA LYS A 41 30.12 2.43 27.76
C LYS A 41 30.36 2.93 29.17
N HIS A 42 29.46 2.60 30.08
CA HIS A 42 29.76 2.54 31.52
C HIS A 42 29.05 1.32 32.11
N ASP A 43 29.86 0.38 32.60
CA ASP A 43 29.40 -0.80 33.32
C ASP A 43 28.77 -0.40 34.66
N GLY A 44 27.51 -0.79 34.83
CA GLY A 44 26.75 -0.59 36.06
C GLY A 44 25.38 -1.25 35.91
N ALA A 45 25.26 -2.49 36.41
CA ALA A 45 24.02 -3.23 36.43
C ALA A 45 22.91 -2.43 37.14
N ARG A 46 21.94 -1.97 36.35
CA ARG A 46 20.61 -1.55 36.80
C ARG A 46 19.61 -2.10 35.80
N GLU A 47 18.81 -3.07 36.23
CA GLU A 47 17.54 -3.40 35.57
C GLU A 47 16.74 -2.11 35.40
N ARG A 48 16.58 -1.65 34.17
CA ARG A 48 15.61 -0.63 33.80
C ARG A 48 14.41 -1.33 33.18
N VAL A 49 13.40 -1.62 34.01
CA VAL A 49 12.04 -1.72 33.53
C VAL A 49 11.53 -0.29 33.41
N GLY A 50 11.54 0.25 32.19
CA GLY A 50 10.95 1.55 31.82
C GLY A 50 10.04 1.37 30.59
N PRO A 51 9.07 2.26 30.35
CA PRO A 51 7.95 1.97 29.46
C PRO A 51 8.37 1.91 27.99
N ARG A 52 7.91 0.89 27.26
CA ARG A 52 8.15 0.67 25.82
C ARG A 52 7.53 1.75 24.90
N PHE A 53 6.88 2.79 25.42
CA PHE A 53 6.09 3.77 24.65
C PHE A 53 6.90 4.77 23.80
N GLN A 54 8.22 4.66 23.72
CA GLN A 54 9.06 5.64 23.00
C GLN A 54 9.17 5.37 21.49
N ASN A 55 8.68 4.21 20.99
CA ASN A 55 8.89 3.78 19.60
C ASN A 55 7.61 3.44 18.83
N VAL A 56 6.42 3.77 19.37
CA VAL A 56 5.15 3.48 18.70
C VAL A 56 5.11 4.21 17.36
N ALA A 57 5.10 3.42 16.30
CA ALA A 57 5.10 3.89 14.93
C ALA A 57 3.67 4.00 14.38
N THR A 58 2.79 3.06 14.75
CA THR A 58 1.43 3.01 14.21
C THR A 58 0.41 2.30 15.11
N ILE A 59 -0.83 2.22 14.63
CA ILE A 59 -1.97 1.47 15.20
C ILE A 59 -2.24 0.25 14.31
N ASP A 60 -2.38 -0.91 14.94
CA ASP A 60 -2.65 -2.19 14.30
C ASP A 60 -3.98 -2.73 14.84
N CYS A 61 -4.92 -2.97 13.94
CA CYS A 61 -6.27 -3.41 14.24
C CYS A 61 -6.60 -4.67 13.44
N PRO A 62 -7.23 -5.70 14.04
CA PRO A 62 -7.68 -6.87 13.30
C PRO A 62 -8.68 -6.53 12.18
N GLU A 63 -8.53 -7.19 11.04
CA GLU A 63 -9.40 -7.02 9.87
C GLU A 63 -10.69 -7.83 10.02
N VAL A 64 -11.83 -7.13 10.05
CA VAL A 64 -13.15 -7.75 10.24
C VAL A 64 -13.57 -8.54 9.00
N VAL A 65 -13.23 -8.03 7.81
CA VAL A 65 -13.61 -8.63 6.52
C VAL A 65 -13.10 -10.06 6.36
N ASN A 66 -11.96 -10.40 6.98
CA ASN A 66 -11.37 -11.74 6.94
C ASN A 66 -12.21 -12.81 7.66
N GLU A 67 -13.11 -12.38 8.56
CA GLU A 67 -13.98 -13.25 9.36
C GLU A 67 -15.41 -13.29 8.81
N LEU A 68 -15.68 -12.58 7.71
CA LEU A 68 -16.97 -12.56 7.02
C LEU A 68 -16.97 -13.61 5.89
N SER A 69 -17.47 -14.80 6.19
CA SER A 69 -17.54 -15.89 5.21
C SER A 69 -18.67 -15.71 4.18
N GLN A 70 -19.81 -15.16 4.60
CA GLN A 70 -20.96 -14.89 3.74
C GLN A 70 -21.61 -13.56 4.11
N VAL A 71 -21.84 -12.72 3.09
CA VAL A 71 -22.57 -11.47 3.23
C VAL A 71 -23.75 -11.50 2.25
N PRO A 72 -25.01 -11.48 2.74
CA PRO A 72 -26.17 -11.44 1.87
C PRO A 72 -26.12 -10.25 0.92
N ASP A 73 -26.49 -10.42 -0.35
CA ASP A 73 -26.42 -9.36 -1.37
C ASP A 73 -27.18 -8.09 -0.98
N ARG A 74 -28.29 -8.25 -0.23
CA ARG A 74 -29.09 -7.14 0.29
C ARG A 74 -28.38 -6.33 1.37
N SER A 75 -27.45 -6.94 2.10
CA SER A 75 -26.67 -6.33 3.17
C SER A 75 -25.32 -5.78 2.70
N ARG A 76 -24.77 -6.27 1.58
CA ARG A 76 -23.41 -5.92 1.09
C ARG A 76 -23.09 -4.44 1.20
N ARG A 77 -23.86 -3.57 0.54
CA ARG A 77 -23.64 -2.12 0.59
C ARG A 77 -23.61 -1.51 2.01
N GLU A 78 -24.40 -2.02 2.94
CA GLU A 78 -24.37 -1.55 4.33
C GLU A 78 -23.13 -2.09 5.06
N VAL A 79 -22.75 -3.34 4.81
CA VAL A 79 -21.53 -3.95 5.35
C VAL A 79 -20.28 -3.22 4.83
N ASP A 80 -20.17 -3.00 3.53
CA ASP A 80 -19.02 -2.32 2.88
C ASP A 80 -18.83 -0.91 3.44
N ARG A 81 -19.92 -0.16 3.63
CA ARG A 81 -19.90 1.16 4.30
C ARG A 81 -19.38 1.10 5.74
N ASN A 82 -19.75 0.06 6.49
CA ASN A 82 -19.28 -0.09 7.86
C ASN A 82 -17.82 -0.60 7.90
N LEU A 83 -17.38 -1.40 6.94
CA LEU A 83 -15.97 -1.80 6.79
C LEU A 83 -15.10 -0.56 6.48
N ALA A 84 -15.49 0.26 5.51
CA ALA A 84 -14.81 1.52 5.22
C ALA A 84 -14.82 2.48 6.43
N LEU A 85 -15.90 2.50 7.22
CA LEU A 85 -15.96 3.27 8.46
C LEU A 85 -14.96 2.76 9.51
N LEU A 86 -14.70 1.45 9.59
CA LEU A 86 -13.65 0.92 10.48
C LEU A 86 -12.29 1.47 10.08
N ASP A 87 -11.99 1.54 8.79
CA ASP A 87 -10.74 2.08 8.27
C ASP A 87 -10.58 3.57 8.57
N THR A 88 -11.65 4.35 8.37
CA THR A 88 -11.68 5.75 8.80
C THR A 88 -11.38 5.91 10.29
N GLN A 89 -11.93 5.03 11.15
CA GLN A 89 -11.68 5.09 12.59
C GLN A 89 -10.21 4.82 12.93
N VAL A 90 -9.55 3.90 12.22
CA VAL A 90 -8.11 3.60 12.41
C VAL A 90 -7.26 4.79 11.98
N ALA A 91 -7.51 5.33 10.77
CA ALA A 91 -6.81 6.50 10.26
C ALA A 91 -6.94 7.72 11.19
N GLU A 92 -8.14 8.02 11.69
CA GLU A 92 -8.37 9.09 12.67
C GLU A 92 -7.55 8.90 13.96
N ALA A 93 -7.53 7.66 14.47
CA ALA A 93 -6.79 7.32 15.68
C ALA A 93 -5.28 7.44 15.46
N TYR A 94 -4.78 7.00 14.29
CA TYR A 94 -3.38 7.14 13.92
C TYR A 94 -2.98 8.63 13.82
N GLN A 95 -3.78 9.45 13.16
CA GLN A 95 -3.49 10.89 13.10
C GLN A 95 -3.46 11.54 14.48
N ARG A 96 -4.35 11.10 15.39
CA ARG A 96 -4.31 11.54 16.80
C ARG A 96 -3.03 11.10 17.50
N LEU A 97 -2.59 9.86 17.29
CA LEU A 97 -1.31 9.34 17.78
C LEU A 97 -0.14 10.18 17.25
N ALA A 98 -0.08 10.42 15.94
CA ALA A 98 0.97 11.18 15.28
C ALA A 98 1.10 12.61 15.83
N ARG A 99 -0.02 13.28 16.12
CA ARG A 99 -0.06 14.63 16.72
C ARG A 99 0.22 14.64 18.24
N SER A 100 0.11 13.50 18.91
CA SER A 100 0.20 13.39 20.38
C SER A 100 1.47 12.69 20.88
N LYS A 101 2.50 12.55 20.05
CA LYS A 101 3.75 11.83 20.40
C LYS A 101 4.38 12.29 21.71
N ARG A 102 4.38 13.60 21.99
CA ARG A 102 4.93 14.15 23.25
C ARG A 102 4.08 13.74 24.46
N GLN A 103 2.76 13.75 24.34
CA GLN A 103 1.85 13.33 25.41
C GLN A 103 1.99 11.84 25.68
N VAL A 104 2.05 11.01 24.63
CA VAL A 104 2.30 9.56 24.74
C VAL A 104 3.64 9.27 25.43
N ALA A 105 4.68 10.04 25.12
CA ALA A 105 5.99 9.88 25.76
C ALA A 105 6.00 10.25 27.26
N ASN A 106 5.12 11.16 27.69
CA ASN A 106 5.10 11.72 29.04
C ASN A 106 4.06 11.07 29.96
N ASP A 107 2.98 10.50 29.42
CA ASP A 107 1.91 9.86 30.15
C ASP A 107 1.71 8.40 29.67
N PRO A 108 2.16 7.40 30.45
CA PRO A 108 2.03 5.99 30.11
C PRO A 108 0.60 5.51 29.86
N GLY A 109 -0.41 6.21 30.40
CA GLY A 109 -1.82 5.86 30.23
C GLY A 109 -2.48 6.55 29.03
N PHE A 110 -1.87 7.59 28.47
CA PHE A 110 -2.50 8.43 27.43
C PHE A 110 -2.84 7.63 26.17
N LEU A 111 -1.90 6.81 25.70
CA LEU A 111 -2.11 5.98 24.50
C LEU A 111 -3.34 5.08 24.65
N GLN A 112 -3.46 4.39 25.79
CA GLN A 112 -4.58 3.51 26.03
C GLN A 112 -5.88 4.30 26.25
N ASN A 113 -5.88 5.29 27.14
CA ASN A 113 -7.10 5.94 27.60
C ASN A 113 -7.65 6.96 26.59
N ALA A 114 -6.77 7.63 25.85
CA ALA A 114 -7.17 8.71 24.94
C ALA A 114 -7.23 8.27 23.47
N ILE A 115 -6.57 7.18 23.08
CA ILE A 115 -6.50 6.75 21.67
C ILE A 115 -7.10 5.36 21.49
N LEU A 116 -6.50 4.32 22.07
CA LEU A 116 -6.89 2.93 21.81
C LEU A 116 -8.25 2.55 22.40
N GLY A 117 -8.56 2.99 23.63
CA GLY A 117 -9.85 2.73 24.28
C GLY A 117 -11.04 3.36 23.53
N PRO A 118 -11.01 4.66 23.19
CA PRO A 118 -12.04 5.27 22.34
C PRO A 118 -12.17 4.62 20.97
N LEU A 119 -11.05 4.21 20.36
CA LEU A 119 -11.05 3.49 19.09
C LEU A 119 -11.76 2.14 19.21
N GLU A 120 -11.43 1.35 20.24
CA GLU A 120 -12.07 0.06 20.52
C GLU A 120 -13.60 0.23 20.68
N GLY A 121 -14.04 1.24 21.44
CA GLY A 121 -15.46 1.54 21.62
C GLY A 121 -16.18 1.86 20.30
N LYS A 122 -15.58 2.72 19.46
CA LYS A 122 -16.11 3.04 18.12
C LYS A 122 -16.17 1.79 17.23
N ARG A 123 -15.09 1.00 17.19
CA ARG A 123 -15.00 -0.21 16.38
C ARG A 123 -16.02 -1.26 16.81
N ARG A 124 -16.18 -1.48 18.12
CA ARG A 124 -17.17 -2.42 18.67
C ARG A 124 -18.59 -2.07 18.20
N ALA A 125 -18.96 -0.79 18.25
CA ALA A 125 -20.27 -0.34 17.79
C ALA A 125 -20.45 -0.54 16.27
N THR A 126 -19.42 -0.29 15.46
CA THR A 126 -19.48 -0.53 14.00
C THR A 126 -19.56 -2.02 13.68
N ILE A 127 -18.77 -2.86 14.35
CA ILE A 127 -18.81 -4.32 14.21
C ILE A 127 -20.21 -4.85 14.55
N GLU A 128 -20.83 -4.35 15.62
CA GLU A 128 -22.19 -4.73 15.97
C GLU A 128 -23.20 -4.37 14.86
N ARG A 129 -23.04 -3.21 14.20
CA ARG A 129 -23.88 -2.83 13.04
C ARG A 129 -23.69 -3.79 11.87
N ILE A 130 -22.46 -4.23 11.59
CA ILE A 130 -22.18 -5.24 10.56
C ILE A 130 -22.93 -6.53 10.88
N GLN A 131 -22.81 -7.03 12.11
CA GLN A 131 -23.50 -8.25 12.55
C GLN A 131 -25.03 -8.10 12.43
N ILE A 132 -25.58 -6.95 12.83
CA ILE A 132 -27.02 -6.67 12.71
C ILE A 132 -27.45 -6.62 11.23
N SER A 133 -26.69 -5.96 10.35
CA SER A 133 -27.02 -5.84 8.93
C SER A 133 -27.05 -7.21 8.24
N ILE A 134 -26.06 -8.07 8.52
CA ILE A 134 -26.04 -9.45 8.03
C ILE A 134 -27.22 -10.24 8.61
N GLY A 135 -27.45 -10.15 9.92
CA GLY A 135 -28.51 -10.86 10.64
C GLY A 135 -29.94 -10.51 10.22
N ARG A 136 -30.16 -9.39 9.50
CA ARG A 136 -31.48 -9.05 8.93
C ARG A 136 -31.89 -9.95 7.77
N PHE A 137 -30.92 -10.49 7.04
CA PHE A 137 -31.14 -11.21 5.77
C PHE A 137 -30.39 -12.55 5.67
N GLY A 138 -29.65 -12.94 6.71
CA GLY A 138 -28.93 -14.20 6.80
C GLY A 138 -28.55 -14.52 8.25
N ASP A 139 -27.67 -15.49 8.45
CA ASP A 139 -27.21 -15.87 9.78
C ASP A 139 -26.31 -14.79 10.37
N ARG A 140 -26.66 -14.29 11.56
CA ARG A 140 -25.87 -13.27 12.25
C ARG A 140 -24.52 -13.85 12.69
N PRO A 141 -23.38 -13.30 12.24
CA PRO A 141 -22.08 -13.76 12.68
C PRO A 141 -21.86 -13.44 14.16
N GLY A 142 -21.33 -14.39 14.92
CA GLY A 142 -21.04 -14.26 16.34
C GLY A 142 -19.56 -14.01 16.64
N GLY A 143 -19.29 -13.32 17.74
CA GLY A 143 -17.94 -13.17 18.29
C GLY A 143 -17.02 -12.21 17.54
N LEU A 144 -17.52 -11.43 16.57
CA LEU A 144 -16.72 -10.42 15.86
C LEU A 144 -16.26 -9.29 16.80
N GLU A 145 -16.92 -9.10 17.93
CA GLU A 145 -16.62 -8.09 18.94
C GLU A 145 -15.20 -8.27 19.56
N ARG A 146 -14.60 -9.46 19.38
CA ARG A 146 -13.20 -9.74 19.75
C ARG A 146 -12.19 -9.00 18.85
N LEU A 147 -12.60 -8.54 17.68
CA LEU A 147 -11.79 -7.82 16.68
C LEU A 147 -11.81 -6.30 16.88
N ALA A 148 -12.57 -5.83 17.88
CA ALA A 148 -12.68 -4.41 18.19
C ALA A 148 -11.39 -3.80 18.77
N PRO A 149 -10.66 -4.46 19.70
CA PRO A 149 -9.43 -3.90 20.27
C PRO A 149 -8.34 -3.75 19.22
N CYS A 150 -7.59 -2.66 19.32
CA CYS A 150 -6.39 -2.41 18.52
C CYS A 150 -5.17 -2.27 19.43
N LYS A 151 -3.99 -2.50 18.87
CA LYS A 151 -2.70 -2.37 19.55
C LYS A 151 -1.85 -1.28 18.90
N ALA A 152 -0.92 -0.74 19.67
CA ALA A 152 0.17 0.05 19.11
C ALA A 152 1.26 -0.87 18.56
N ARG A 153 1.90 -0.47 17.45
CA ARG A 153 2.98 -1.22 16.80
C ARG A 153 4.18 -0.32 16.53
N ASP A 154 5.38 -0.86 16.71
CA ASP A 154 6.64 -0.16 16.45
C ASP A 154 7.11 -0.40 14.99
N ASN A 155 7.95 0.48 14.46
CA ASN A 155 8.44 0.40 13.06
C ASN A 155 9.31 -0.84 12.79
N GLY A 156 9.87 -1.45 13.84
CA GLY A 156 10.78 -2.60 13.76
C GLY A 156 10.13 -3.96 13.97
N ASP A 157 8.86 -4.01 14.39
CA ASP A 157 8.11 -5.26 14.55
C ASP A 157 7.65 -5.74 13.16
N LYS A 158 8.59 -6.35 12.41
CA LYS A 158 8.22 -7.27 11.34
C LYS A 158 7.88 -8.58 12.01
N ASP A 159 6.61 -8.98 11.96
CA ASP A 159 6.20 -10.31 12.37
C ASP A 159 6.82 -11.31 11.38
N GLY A 160 8.05 -11.75 11.68
CA GLY A 160 8.79 -12.68 10.87
C GLY A 160 8.14 -14.05 10.98
N GLY A 161 7.39 -14.44 9.96
CA GLY A 161 6.94 -15.82 9.77
C GLY A 161 8.11 -16.79 9.66
N GLY A 162 8.59 -17.27 10.80
CA GLY A 162 9.67 -18.25 10.91
C GLY A 162 9.50 -19.03 12.21
N GLY A 163 8.77 -20.15 12.13
CA GLY A 163 8.48 -20.97 13.29
C GLY A 163 9.73 -21.58 13.94
N GLN A 164 9.73 -21.66 15.27
CA GLN A 164 10.22 -22.83 15.99
C GLN A 164 9.63 -22.90 17.39
N ASN A 165 9.03 -24.06 17.63
CA ASN A 165 8.51 -24.58 18.88
C ASN A 165 9.57 -24.57 19.99
N GLN A 166 9.24 -24.03 21.16
CA GLN A 166 9.79 -24.50 22.43
C GLN A 166 8.89 -24.06 23.59
N GLY A 167 8.26 -25.05 24.22
CA GLY A 167 7.44 -24.89 25.41
C GLY A 167 8.22 -24.50 26.65
N GLY A 168 7.49 -23.96 27.62
CA GLY A 168 7.95 -23.68 28.97
C GLY A 168 6.75 -23.39 29.86
N ASP A 169 6.51 -24.33 30.78
CA ASP A 169 5.36 -24.51 31.63
C ASP A 169 5.31 -23.57 32.85
N GLN A 170 4.11 -23.51 33.46
CA GLN A 170 3.76 -23.18 34.85
C GLN A 170 3.70 -21.73 35.36
N GLY A 171 2.52 -21.43 35.95
CA GLY A 171 2.32 -20.33 36.89
C GLY A 171 0.86 -20.12 37.31
N GLN A 172 0.26 -21.11 37.97
CA GLN A 172 -1.07 -21.03 38.60
C GLN A 172 -1.13 -19.88 39.62
N ASN A 173 -2.25 -19.13 39.65
CA ASN A 173 -2.84 -18.75 40.93
C ASN A 173 -4.34 -18.49 40.80
N ALA A 174 -5.10 -19.28 41.55
CA ALA A 174 -6.50 -19.10 41.83
C ALA A 174 -6.68 -18.06 42.95
N GLY A 175 -7.73 -17.26 42.87
CA GLY A 175 -8.18 -16.36 43.93
C GLY A 175 -9.64 -16.01 43.71
N GLN A 176 -10.47 -16.43 44.66
CA GLN A 176 -11.94 -16.46 44.67
C GLN A 176 -12.64 -15.10 44.83
N ASP A 177 -13.84 -15.06 44.25
CA ASP A 177 -15.13 -14.55 44.75
C ASP A 177 -15.24 -13.15 45.38
N GLY A 178 -16.14 -12.37 44.77
CA GLY A 178 -16.72 -11.15 45.35
C GLY A 178 -17.88 -10.64 44.49
N GLU A 179 -19.06 -11.24 44.65
CA GLU A 179 -20.33 -10.72 44.16
C GLU A 179 -20.66 -9.37 44.82
N GLN A 180 -21.10 -8.38 44.03
CA GLN A 180 -22.10 -7.41 44.50
C GLN A 180 -22.83 -6.70 43.35
N GLN A 181 -24.12 -6.48 43.60
CA GLN A 181 -25.22 -6.16 42.70
C GLN A 181 -25.29 -4.70 42.23
N ASP A 182 -25.96 -4.53 41.08
CA ASP A 182 -26.83 -3.44 40.63
C ASP A 182 -27.14 -2.30 41.63
N ASN A 183 -26.94 -1.05 41.19
CA ASN A 183 -28.06 -0.12 40.99
C ASN A 183 -27.67 1.15 40.20
N GLY A 184 -28.59 1.63 39.37
CA GLY A 184 -28.43 2.77 38.48
C GLY A 184 -28.52 4.15 39.15
N GLY A 185 -28.11 5.18 38.40
CA GLY A 185 -28.21 6.58 38.80
C GLY A 185 -27.80 7.56 37.69
N GLN A 186 -28.76 7.89 36.84
CA GLN A 186 -29.02 9.19 36.18
C GLN A 186 -27.84 10.13 35.81
N ASP A 187 -27.58 10.23 34.50
CA ASP A 187 -26.94 11.37 33.85
C ASP A 187 -27.94 12.51 33.59
N GLN A 188 -27.66 13.73 34.07
CA GLN A 188 -28.12 15.00 33.49
C GLN A 188 -27.11 16.13 33.74
N GLY A 189 -26.84 16.90 32.67
CA GLY A 189 -26.11 18.17 32.65
C GLY A 189 -24.81 18.05 31.83
N GLY A 190 -24.67 18.53 30.59
CA GLY A 190 -25.29 19.71 29.98
C GLY A 190 -24.48 20.94 30.31
N ASP A 191 -23.33 21.14 29.64
CA ASP A 191 -22.80 22.50 29.46
C ASP A 191 -22.00 22.66 28.16
N GLN A 192 -22.42 23.65 27.38
CA GLN A 192 -21.74 24.20 26.21
C GLN A 192 -20.92 25.39 26.71
N GLY A 193 -19.60 25.37 26.52
CA GLY A 193 -18.74 26.46 26.95
C GLY A 193 -17.55 26.65 26.01
N GLN A 194 -17.66 27.65 25.16
CA GLN A 194 -16.68 28.16 24.22
C GLN A 194 -15.31 28.42 24.89
N ASN A 195 -14.22 28.07 24.22
CA ASN A 195 -12.99 28.85 24.37
C ASN A 195 -12.18 28.87 23.08
N ALA A 196 -12.28 30.00 22.38
CA ALA A 196 -11.40 30.39 21.30
C ALA A 196 -10.12 30.97 21.91
N GLY A 197 -9.02 30.21 21.85
CA GLY A 197 -7.69 30.68 22.22
C GLY A 197 -6.83 30.81 20.97
N GLN A 198 -6.63 32.05 20.52
CA GLN A 198 -5.66 32.44 19.49
C GLN A 198 -4.24 32.03 19.90
N GLY A 199 -3.57 31.31 19.00
CA GLY A 199 -2.12 31.13 18.98
C GLY A 199 -1.70 31.05 17.53
N GLY A 200 -1.40 32.22 16.94
CA GLY A 200 -0.81 32.28 15.61
C GLY A 200 0.62 31.77 15.65
N ASP A 201 0.91 30.76 14.85
CA ASP A 201 2.27 30.52 14.37
C ASP A 201 2.25 30.44 12.84
N GLN A 202 3.22 31.12 12.24
CA GLN A 202 3.27 31.47 10.84
C GLN A 202 3.89 30.32 10.02
N GLY A 203 3.24 29.98 8.91
CA GLY A 203 3.86 29.58 7.65
C GLY A 203 5.08 28.66 7.71
N GLY A 204 4.83 27.36 7.85
CA GLY A 204 5.75 26.30 7.46
C GLY A 204 4.94 25.06 7.16
N ALA A 205 5.14 24.46 5.97
CA ALA A 205 4.56 23.16 5.64
C ALA A 205 4.84 22.19 6.79
N PRO A 206 3.85 21.37 7.24
CA PRO A 206 4.07 20.45 8.34
C PRO A 206 5.17 19.46 7.94
N GLY A 207 6.35 19.64 8.51
CA GLY A 207 7.45 18.71 8.33
C GLY A 207 7.01 17.30 8.73
N GLN A 208 7.27 16.35 7.84
CA GLN A 208 6.98 14.91 7.90
C GLN A 208 7.63 14.23 9.12
N GLY A 209 7.13 14.53 10.31
CA GLY A 209 7.54 13.90 11.55
C GLY A 209 6.81 12.57 11.79
N GLY A 210 6.69 11.68 10.81
CA GLY A 210 6.25 10.30 11.09
C GLY A 210 5.46 9.50 10.07
N ASN A 211 5.19 9.99 8.85
CA ASN A 211 4.41 9.20 7.87
C ASN A 211 5.27 8.27 6.99
N GLY A 212 6.60 8.21 7.15
CA GLY A 212 7.47 7.41 6.27
C GLY A 212 7.53 7.93 4.82
N PRO A 213 8.22 7.22 3.91
CA PRO A 213 9.11 6.09 4.17
C PRO A 213 10.40 6.53 4.89
N SER A 214 11.14 5.59 5.46
CA SER A 214 12.41 5.85 6.13
C SER A 214 13.60 5.33 5.32
N PRO A 215 14.86 5.75 5.60
CA PRO A 215 16.02 5.31 4.84
C PRO A 215 16.18 3.79 4.79
N GLU A 216 15.79 3.07 5.83
CA GLU A 216 15.81 1.61 5.85
C GLU A 216 14.82 0.96 4.88
N ASP A 217 13.81 1.67 4.40
CA ASP A 217 12.85 1.19 3.40
C ASP A 217 13.45 1.18 1.98
N PHE A 218 14.66 1.71 1.80
CA PHE A 218 15.35 1.76 0.51
C PHE A 218 16.53 0.79 0.46
N VAL A 219 16.76 0.20 -0.72
CA VAL A 219 17.92 -0.66 -0.97
C VAL A 219 18.51 -0.41 -2.35
N ASP A 220 19.84 -0.34 -2.45
CA ASP A 220 20.53 -0.35 -3.74
C ASP A 220 20.32 -1.70 -4.43
N ILE A 221 19.63 -1.70 -5.57
CA ILE A 221 19.27 -2.92 -6.29
C ILE A 221 20.50 -3.76 -6.66
N ARG A 222 21.67 -3.14 -6.84
CA ARG A 222 22.92 -3.84 -7.19
C ARG A 222 23.48 -4.67 -6.04
N LYS A 223 23.03 -4.41 -4.80
CA LYS A 223 23.40 -5.19 -3.61
C LYS A 223 22.47 -6.39 -3.39
N VAL A 224 21.37 -6.46 -4.13
CA VAL A 224 20.38 -7.53 -4.03
C VAL A 224 20.80 -8.66 -4.98
N ARG A 225 20.72 -9.90 -4.49
CA ARG A 225 20.98 -11.08 -5.32
C ARG A 225 19.74 -11.38 -6.17
N PRO A 226 19.89 -11.90 -7.39
CA PRO A 226 18.77 -12.41 -8.17
C PRO A 226 17.96 -13.42 -7.34
N ASN A 227 16.65 -13.24 -7.34
CA ASN A 227 15.69 -14.02 -6.53
C ASN A 227 14.40 -14.33 -7.30
N PHE A 228 14.37 -14.04 -8.60
CA PHE A 228 13.23 -14.31 -9.46
C PHE A 228 13.69 -14.97 -10.76
N SER A 229 12.90 -15.94 -11.20
CA SER A 229 12.99 -16.59 -12.50
C SER A 229 11.59 -16.69 -13.08
N GLU A 230 11.45 -16.45 -14.38
CA GLU A 230 10.16 -16.67 -15.03
C GLU A 230 9.78 -18.17 -15.00
N PRO A 231 8.48 -18.50 -14.89
CA PRO A 231 8.02 -19.88 -14.96
C PRO A 231 8.39 -20.55 -16.28
N ASP A 232 8.75 -21.84 -16.22
CA ASP A 232 8.85 -22.69 -17.41
C ASP A 232 7.45 -23.21 -17.76
N PHE A 233 6.96 -22.86 -18.94
CA PHE A 233 5.63 -23.25 -19.39
C PHE A 233 5.56 -24.67 -19.95
N GLY A 234 6.69 -25.35 -20.18
CA GLY A 234 6.71 -26.76 -20.61
C GLY A 234 5.68 -27.10 -21.70
N ASN A 235 4.71 -27.96 -21.35
CA ASN A 235 3.57 -28.33 -22.21
C ASN A 235 2.24 -27.64 -21.82
N GLY A 236 2.28 -26.67 -20.89
CA GLY A 236 1.15 -25.84 -20.51
C GLY A 236 0.82 -24.78 -21.56
N SER A 237 -0.04 -23.83 -21.20
CA SER A 237 -0.37 -22.70 -22.08
C SER A 237 0.72 -21.64 -22.00
N SER A 238 1.55 -21.55 -23.04
CA SER A 238 2.74 -20.68 -23.07
C SER A 238 2.52 -19.31 -23.73
N GLY A 239 1.36 -19.10 -24.34
CA GLY A 239 1.09 -17.87 -25.09
C GLY A 239 0.84 -16.67 -24.19
N THR A 240 0.90 -15.50 -24.80
CA THR A 240 0.66 -14.22 -24.15
C THR A 240 -0.30 -13.35 -24.98
N PHE A 241 -1.05 -12.49 -24.30
CA PHE A 241 -1.89 -11.47 -24.91
C PHE A 241 -1.61 -10.13 -24.26
N THR A 242 -1.20 -9.13 -25.02
CA THR A 242 -0.88 -7.78 -24.52
C THR A 242 -2.04 -6.83 -24.80
N THR A 243 -2.41 -5.97 -23.84
CA THR A 243 -3.35 -4.87 -24.10
C THR A 243 -2.64 -3.53 -23.90
N GLU A 244 -2.95 -2.54 -24.74
CA GLU A 244 -2.36 -1.20 -24.68
C GLU A 244 -3.40 -0.19 -24.22
N CYS A 245 -3.30 0.28 -22.97
CA CYS A 245 -4.26 1.25 -22.40
C CYS A 245 -3.66 2.60 -22.02
N GLY A 246 -2.44 2.86 -22.48
CA GLY A 246 -1.70 4.07 -22.18
C GLY A 246 -1.14 4.10 -20.75
N ARG A 247 -0.70 5.28 -20.33
CA ARG A 247 0.05 5.50 -19.08
C ARG A 247 -0.61 6.54 -18.16
N ASN A 248 -1.93 6.69 -18.27
CA ASN A 248 -2.74 7.68 -17.55
C ASN A 248 -2.36 9.15 -17.81
N GLU A 249 -2.05 9.52 -19.06
CA GLU A 249 -1.71 10.91 -19.43
C GLU A 249 -2.87 11.89 -19.23
N ASN A 250 -4.10 11.37 -19.25
CA ASN A 250 -5.33 12.13 -18.99
C ASN A 250 -5.60 12.36 -17.49
N ARG A 251 -4.74 11.87 -16.59
CA ARG A 251 -4.81 12.09 -15.13
C ARG A 251 -6.11 11.59 -14.52
N ASN A 252 -6.56 10.39 -14.93
CA ASN A 252 -7.64 9.69 -14.26
C ASN A 252 -7.12 9.02 -12.98
N PHE A 253 -7.22 9.72 -11.87
CA PHE A 253 -6.94 9.18 -10.54
C PHE A 253 -7.91 9.78 -9.52
N ASN A 254 -8.26 8.98 -8.52
CA ASN A 254 -9.09 9.37 -7.38
C ASN A 254 -8.80 8.43 -6.20
N SER A 255 -9.42 8.70 -5.06
CA SER A 255 -9.23 7.93 -3.83
C SER A 255 -10.39 7.01 -3.47
N ASP A 256 -11.26 6.74 -4.44
CA ASP A 256 -12.32 5.77 -4.29
C ASP A 256 -11.80 4.35 -4.55
N ASN A 257 -12.47 3.34 -4.02
CA ASN A 257 -12.17 1.95 -4.36
C ASN A 257 -13.47 1.18 -4.63
N VAL A 258 -13.78 0.99 -5.91
CA VAL A 258 -15.02 0.31 -6.35
C VAL A 258 -15.01 -1.19 -6.04
N ILE A 259 -13.85 -1.80 -5.77
CA ILE A 259 -13.77 -3.22 -5.38
C ILE A 259 -14.00 -3.36 -3.88
N VAL A 260 -13.20 -2.70 -3.05
CA VAL A 260 -13.16 -2.91 -1.60
C VAL A 260 -14.20 -2.07 -0.84
N ALA A 261 -14.57 -0.91 -1.37
CA ALA A 261 -15.46 0.04 -0.70
C ALA A 261 -16.52 0.62 -1.67
N PRO A 262 -17.30 -0.22 -2.36
CA PRO A 262 -18.31 0.26 -3.31
C PRO A 262 -19.35 1.15 -2.62
N GLY A 263 -19.62 2.30 -3.25
CA GLY A 263 -20.53 3.33 -2.79
C GLY A 263 -19.99 4.23 -1.67
N VAL A 264 -18.68 4.17 -1.39
CA VAL A 264 -17.99 5.00 -0.40
C VAL A 264 -16.89 5.81 -1.08
N SER A 265 -17.07 7.13 -1.12
CA SER A 265 -16.03 8.03 -1.58
C SER A 265 -14.84 8.07 -0.62
N ASN A 266 -13.63 8.27 -1.15
CA ASN A 266 -12.38 8.19 -0.40
C ASN A 266 -12.17 6.84 0.33
N GLY A 267 -12.82 5.77 -0.16
CA GLY A 267 -12.73 4.44 0.48
C GLY A 267 -11.32 3.83 0.46
N ALA A 268 -10.43 4.31 -0.42
CA ALA A 268 -9.03 3.88 -0.46
C ALA A 268 -8.15 4.62 0.54
N HIS A 269 -8.48 5.86 0.93
CA HIS A 269 -7.59 6.76 1.71
C HIS A 269 -6.26 7.13 1.02
N HIS A 270 -6.04 6.68 -0.21
CA HIS A 270 -4.93 7.03 -1.10
C HIS A 270 -5.42 7.14 -2.54
N MET A 271 -4.64 7.77 -3.42
CA MET A 271 -4.98 7.89 -4.84
C MET A 271 -4.55 6.65 -5.64
N HIS A 272 -5.39 6.23 -6.58
CA HIS A 272 -5.06 5.22 -7.60
C HIS A 272 -4.96 5.84 -8.98
N ASP A 273 -3.92 5.48 -9.75
CA ASP A 273 -3.88 5.68 -11.20
C ASP A 273 -4.79 4.68 -11.89
N TYR A 274 -5.63 5.12 -12.83
CA TYR A 274 -6.48 4.25 -13.64
C TYR A 274 -6.10 4.32 -15.12
N VAL A 275 -6.00 3.16 -15.76
CA VAL A 275 -6.01 3.03 -17.23
C VAL A 275 -7.08 2.02 -17.66
N GLY A 276 -7.48 2.08 -18.92
CA GLY A 276 -8.59 1.31 -19.47
C GLY A 276 -9.92 2.00 -19.19
N ASN A 277 -10.77 1.42 -18.35
CA ASN A 277 -12.10 1.98 -18.04
C ASN A 277 -12.03 3.45 -17.55
N GLN A 278 -12.89 4.31 -18.10
CA GLN A 278 -12.91 5.74 -17.77
C GLN A 278 -14.00 6.13 -16.74
N ASP A 279 -14.73 5.16 -16.19
CA ASP A 279 -15.77 5.36 -15.16
C ASP A 279 -15.42 4.56 -13.90
N ASN A 280 -14.20 4.74 -13.35
CA ASN A 280 -13.77 4.12 -12.10
C ASN A 280 -13.91 5.09 -10.93
N ASN A 281 -15.02 5.03 -10.20
CA ASN A 281 -15.25 5.81 -8.98
C ASN A 281 -16.09 4.99 -7.98
N ALA A 282 -16.33 5.54 -6.79
CA ALA A 282 -17.06 4.86 -5.72
C ALA A 282 -18.46 4.38 -6.15
N PHE A 283 -19.10 5.04 -7.12
CA PHE A 283 -20.49 4.76 -7.51
C PHE A 283 -20.62 3.95 -8.79
N SER A 284 -19.50 3.53 -9.38
CA SER A 284 -19.50 2.73 -10.59
C SER A 284 -20.17 1.39 -10.36
N THR A 285 -20.95 0.95 -11.34
CA THR A 285 -21.66 -0.34 -11.33
C THR A 285 -21.17 -1.21 -12.49
N ASN A 286 -21.54 -2.49 -12.51
CA ASN A 286 -21.25 -3.34 -13.67
C ASN A 286 -21.82 -2.72 -14.97
N GLU A 287 -23.01 -2.12 -14.90
CA GLU A 287 -23.65 -1.47 -16.03
C GLU A 287 -22.89 -0.21 -16.48
N SER A 288 -22.43 0.62 -15.54
CA SER A 288 -21.71 1.86 -15.86
C SER A 288 -20.31 1.54 -16.41
N LEU A 289 -19.59 0.61 -15.79
CA LEU A 289 -18.30 0.09 -16.29
C LEU A 289 -18.44 -0.53 -17.68
N ALA A 290 -19.50 -1.31 -17.91
CA ALA A 290 -19.75 -1.90 -19.22
C ALA A 290 -20.08 -0.86 -20.30
N ALA A 291 -20.65 0.28 -19.94
CA ALA A 291 -21.03 1.35 -20.85
C ALA A 291 -19.92 2.41 -21.04
N ALA A 292 -18.91 2.42 -20.18
CA ALA A 292 -17.85 3.42 -20.13
C ALA A 292 -17.01 3.48 -21.41
N GLU A 293 -16.41 4.66 -21.62
CA GLU A 293 -15.28 4.81 -22.54
C GLU A 293 -14.05 4.06 -21.99
N THR A 294 -13.07 3.80 -22.85
CA THR A 294 -11.81 3.16 -22.48
C THR A 294 -10.62 3.93 -23.07
N SER A 295 -9.50 3.96 -22.34
CA SER A 295 -8.21 4.42 -22.86
C SER A 295 -7.44 3.31 -23.58
N CYS A 296 -7.97 2.08 -23.61
CA CYS A 296 -7.40 0.97 -24.37
C CYS A 296 -7.52 1.20 -25.88
N ALA A 297 -6.47 0.82 -26.61
CA ALA A 297 -6.44 0.88 -28.07
C ALA A 297 -7.52 -0.04 -28.68
N ASN A 298 -7.81 -1.17 -28.03
CA ASN A 298 -8.93 -2.03 -28.37
C ASN A 298 -10.20 -1.56 -27.62
N PRO A 299 -11.24 -1.06 -28.31
CA PRO A 299 -12.45 -0.54 -27.67
C PRO A 299 -13.34 -1.61 -27.02
N GLU A 300 -13.09 -2.90 -27.32
CA GLU A 300 -13.74 -4.04 -26.66
C GLU A 300 -13.14 -4.33 -25.28
N ASP A 301 -11.95 -3.77 -24.98
CA ASP A 301 -11.35 -3.82 -23.66
C ASP A 301 -11.76 -2.59 -22.83
N ARG A 302 -12.83 -2.75 -22.06
CA ARG A 302 -13.27 -1.74 -21.09
C ARG A 302 -12.79 -2.05 -19.68
N SER A 303 -11.79 -2.92 -19.52
CA SER A 303 -11.34 -3.36 -18.21
C SER A 303 -10.72 -2.22 -17.41
N GLY A 304 -10.87 -2.27 -16.08
CA GLY A 304 -10.18 -1.34 -15.18
C GLY A 304 -8.84 -1.93 -14.75
N TYR A 305 -7.75 -1.21 -14.98
CA TYR A 305 -6.41 -1.55 -14.49
C TYR A 305 -5.91 -0.39 -13.64
N PHE A 306 -5.63 -0.63 -12.36
CA PHE A 306 -5.24 0.44 -11.47
C PHE A 306 -4.30 0.02 -10.35
N TRP A 307 -3.55 0.99 -9.86
CA TRP A 307 -2.53 0.83 -8.82
C TRP A 307 -2.37 2.16 -8.06
N PRO A 308 -1.91 2.15 -6.80
CA PRO A 308 -1.68 3.40 -6.07
C PRO A 308 -0.69 4.30 -6.78
N VAL A 309 -0.91 5.60 -6.75
CA VAL A 309 0.03 6.56 -7.37
C VAL A 309 1.39 6.52 -6.68
N LEU A 310 2.44 6.83 -7.43
CA LEU A 310 3.78 7.04 -6.88
C LEU A 310 4.06 8.54 -6.77
N ARG A 311 4.50 9.00 -5.60
CA ARG A 311 4.86 10.40 -5.37
C ARG A 311 6.36 10.57 -5.19
N VAL A 312 6.84 11.70 -5.68
CA VAL A 312 8.13 12.26 -5.28
C VAL A 312 7.89 13.26 -4.16
N GLN A 313 8.52 13.03 -3.01
CA GLN A 313 8.38 13.84 -1.79
C GLN A 313 9.34 15.04 -1.80
N ASN A 314 9.23 15.87 -2.83
CA ASN A 314 10.07 17.06 -3.04
C ASN A 314 9.65 18.30 -2.22
N GLY A 315 8.66 18.16 -1.33
CA GLY A 315 8.10 19.27 -0.54
C GLY A 315 7.18 20.21 -1.32
N GLU A 316 6.89 19.94 -2.60
CA GLU A 316 5.87 20.66 -3.36
C GLU A 316 4.46 20.17 -2.98
N ALA A 317 3.53 21.11 -2.90
CA ALA A 317 2.11 20.79 -2.75
C ALA A 317 1.50 20.48 -4.12
N GLU A 318 1.01 19.26 -4.30
CA GLU A 318 0.19 18.87 -5.45
C GLU A 318 -1.27 19.37 -5.25
N GLN A 319 -2.08 19.32 -6.31
CA GLN A 319 -3.46 19.81 -6.30
C GLN A 319 -4.35 19.18 -5.20
N ASP A 320 -3.98 18.00 -4.73
CA ASP A 320 -4.69 17.23 -3.71
C ASP A 320 -4.10 17.38 -2.29
N ALA A 321 -3.19 18.34 -2.06
CA ALA A 321 -2.57 18.56 -0.76
C ALA A 321 -3.57 18.86 0.38
N ASP A 322 -4.77 19.35 0.06
CA ASP A 322 -5.84 19.61 1.02
C ASP A 322 -7.10 18.75 0.73
N ALA A 323 -6.96 17.67 -0.04
CA ALA A 323 -8.06 16.83 -0.49
C ALA A 323 -7.96 15.39 0.04
N PRO A 324 -9.12 14.69 0.21
CA PRO A 324 -9.17 13.27 0.55
C PRO A 324 -8.32 12.42 -0.40
N GLY A 325 -7.58 11.47 0.15
CA GLY A 325 -6.65 10.59 -0.55
C GLY A 325 -5.28 11.22 -0.80
N GLY A 326 -5.18 12.54 -0.71
CA GLY A 326 -3.94 13.31 -0.80
C GLY A 326 -3.45 13.72 0.59
N GLY A 327 -3.23 15.02 0.78
CA GLY A 327 -2.54 15.51 1.96
C GLY A 327 -3.34 15.40 3.27
N THR A 328 -4.67 15.22 3.25
CA THR A 328 -5.46 14.95 4.47
C THR A 328 -5.10 13.62 5.13
N GLU A 329 -4.64 12.66 4.35
CA GLU A 329 -4.12 11.35 4.78
C GLU A 329 -2.58 11.34 4.86
N GLY A 330 -1.94 12.48 4.57
CA GLY A 330 -0.48 12.60 4.60
C GLY A 330 0.20 12.07 3.34
N ASN A 331 -0.55 11.77 2.27
CA ASN A 331 -0.02 11.52 0.94
C ASN A 331 0.40 12.86 0.32
N VAL A 332 1.72 13.14 0.37
CA VAL A 332 2.29 14.45 0.00
C VAL A 332 3.34 14.33 -1.07
N GLY A 333 3.58 15.44 -1.78
CA GLY A 333 4.49 15.50 -2.91
C GLY A 333 3.77 15.32 -4.23
N LYS A 334 4.55 15.31 -5.30
CA LYS A 334 4.06 15.34 -6.68
C LYS A 334 3.76 13.94 -7.19
N ILE A 335 2.55 13.72 -7.69
CA ILE A 335 2.16 12.49 -8.38
C ILE A 335 2.99 12.35 -9.66
N GLN A 336 3.63 11.19 -9.83
CA GLN A 336 4.41 10.86 -11.01
C GLN A 336 3.54 10.14 -12.03
N THR A 337 3.51 10.64 -13.26
CA THR A 337 2.95 9.87 -14.37
C THR A 337 3.94 8.77 -14.76
N PRO A 338 3.50 7.51 -14.93
CA PRO A 338 4.36 6.44 -15.40
C PRO A 338 5.09 6.79 -16.70
N ALA A 339 6.34 6.33 -16.81
CA ALA A 339 7.13 6.37 -18.03
C ALA A 339 6.62 5.34 -19.05
N SER A 340 6.31 4.13 -18.58
CA SER A 340 5.66 3.09 -19.39
C SER A 340 4.71 2.24 -18.56
N VAL A 341 3.69 1.68 -19.22
CA VAL A 341 2.77 0.68 -18.66
C VAL A 341 2.69 -0.47 -19.67
N THR A 342 2.95 -1.69 -19.21
CA THR A 342 2.75 -2.93 -19.98
C THR A 342 1.73 -3.79 -19.27
N LEU A 343 0.64 -4.09 -19.95
CA LEU A 343 -0.47 -4.90 -19.46
C LEU A 343 -0.52 -6.17 -20.31
N PHE A 344 -0.33 -7.33 -19.71
CA PHE A 344 -0.41 -8.58 -20.47
C PHE A 344 -0.99 -9.71 -19.64
N PHE A 345 -1.58 -10.64 -20.37
CA PHE A 345 -2.12 -11.89 -19.87
C PHE A 345 -1.22 -13.01 -20.34
N ARG A 346 -0.83 -13.90 -19.44
CA ARG A 346 -0.05 -15.09 -19.77
C ARG A 346 -0.80 -16.35 -19.36
N GLY A 347 -0.43 -17.48 -19.94
CA GLY A 347 -1.06 -18.75 -19.62
C GLY A 347 -0.64 -19.35 -18.28
N ASN A 348 -0.76 -20.66 -18.18
CA ASN A 348 -0.51 -21.47 -16.99
C ASN A 348 0.47 -22.62 -17.32
N PRO A 349 1.52 -22.83 -16.50
CA PRO A 349 2.51 -23.89 -16.75
C PRO A 349 1.99 -25.32 -16.77
N ALA A 350 0.89 -25.60 -16.07
CA ALA A 350 0.35 -26.95 -15.89
C ALA A 350 -0.82 -27.30 -16.81
N SER A 351 -1.54 -26.30 -17.32
CA SER A 351 -2.82 -26.52 -18.01
C SER A 351 -3.19 -25.40 -19.01
N PRO A 352 -4.14 -25.67 -19.93
CA PRO A 352 -4.83 -24.60 -20.65
C PRO A 352 -5.62 -23.71 -19.67
N VAL A 353 -5.67 -22.41 -19.97
CA VAL A 353 -6.49 -21.46 -19.22
C VAL A 353 -7.92 -21.41 -19.77
N VAL A 354 -8.89 -21.07 -18.93
CA VAL A 354 -10.27 -20.80 -19.32
C VAL A 354 -10.56 -19.30 -19.31
N ALA A 355 -11.63 -18.87 -19.98
CA ALA A 355 -12.03 -17.46 -20.00
C ALA A 355 -12.33 -16.92 -18.60
N MET A 356 -11.81 -15.73 -18.30
CA MET A 356 -12.25 -15.00 -17.12
C MET A 356 -13.68 -14.51 -17.37
N PRO A 357 -14.60 -14.68 -16.41
CA PRO A 357 -15.91 -14.07 -16.55
C PRO A 357 -15.79 -12.55 -16.56
N ARG A 358 -16.69 -11.90 -17.28
CA ARG A 358 -16.83 -10.45 -17.22
C ARG A 358 -17.18 -10.03 -15.79
N PHE A 359 -16.60 -8.92 -15.36
CA PHE A 359 -16.62 -8.32 -14.03
C PHE A 359 -15.88 -9.09 -12.94
N LEU A 360 -15.02 -10.04 -13.29
CA LEU A 360 -14.06 -10.62 -12.34
C LEU A 360 -13.20 -9.51 -11.73
N ARG A 361 -13.15 -9.43 -10.41
CA ARG A 361 -12.40 -8.43 -9.64
C ARG A 361 -11.24 -9.09 -8.91
N ILE A 362 -10.01 -8.66 -9.17
CA ILE A 362 -8.84 -9.24 -8.53
C ILE A 362 -8.00 -8.14 -7.92
N ILE A 363 -7.55 -8.36 -6.67
CA ILE A 363 -6.58 -7.52 -5.97
C ILE A 363 -5.33 -8.36 -5.69
N THR A 364 -4.18 -7.87 -6.14
CA THR A 364 -2.87 -8.40 -5.77
C THR A 364 -2.10 -7.38 -4.93
N GLY A 365 -1.37 -7.83 -3.90
CA GLY A 365 -0.85 -6.94 -2.87
C GLY A 365 -1.86 -6.68 -1.74
N ASP A 366 -1.45 -5.87 -0.77
CA ASP A 366 -2.28 -5.48 0.37
C ASP A 366 -1.93 -4.05 0.80
N ALA A 367 -2.89 -3.13 0.64
CA ALA A 367 -2.77 -1.74 1.07
C ALA A 367 -2.44 -1.58 2.57
N LYS A 368 -2.65 -2.62 3.37
CA LYS A 368 -2.42 -2.64 4.81
C LYS A 368 -1.38 -3.69 5.24
N ALA A 369 -0.49 -4.11 4.34
CA ALA A 369 0.50 -5.17 4.60
C ALA A 369 1.39 -4.88 5.83
N PHE A 370 1.71 -3.62 6.10
CA PHE A 370 2.57 -3.28 7.24
C PHE A 370 1.94 -3.68 8.58
N THR A 371 0.62 -3.52 8.73
CA THR A 371 -0.10 -3.99 9.93
C THR A 371 -0.61 -5.43 9.80
N ASN A 372 -1.07 -5.84 8.62
CA ASN A 372 -1.67 -7.17 8.40
C ASN A 372 -0.64 -8.30 8.33
N GLY A 373 0.62 -7.98 8.04
CA GLY A 373 1.65 -8.96 7.70
C GLY A 373 1.79 -9.15 6.18
N ASP A 374 2.81 -9.92 5.80
CA ASP A 374 3.29 -10.02 4.41
C ASP A 374 2.58 -11.11 3.58
N ALA A 375 1.64 -11.86 4.15
CA ALA A 375 0.97 -12.97 3.47
C ALA A 375 0.30 -12.56 2.15
N ASN A 376 -0.20 -11.33 2.08
CA ASN A 376 -0.83 -10.76 0.88
C ASN A 376 0.05 -9.74 0.15
N ALA A 377 1.26 -9.43 0.65
CA ALA A 377 2.21 -8.50 0.03
C ALA A 377 2.87 -9.13 -1.21
N ASN A 378 2.17 -9.02 -2.34
CA ASN A 378 2.53 -9.65 -3.61
C ASN A 378 2.94 -8.66 -4.71
N ALA A 379 2.83 -7.35 -4.46
CA ALA A 379 3.45 -6.35 -5.30
C ALA A 379 4.98 -6.45 -5.22
N SER A 380 5.66 -6.12 -6.31
CA SER A 380 7.11 -6.21 -6.38
C SER A 380 7.73 -4.98 -7.01
N TRP A 381 8.87 -4.57 -6.46
CA TRP A 381 9.67 -3.46 -6.92
C TRP A 381 10.99 -3.94 -7.51
N SER A 382 11.46 -3.25 -8.55
CA SER A 382 12.76 -3.50 -9.17
C SER A 382 13.27 -2.26 -9.92
N CYS A 383 14.31 -2.45 -10.73
CA CYS A 383 14.80 -1.46 -11.69
C CYS A 383 14.87 -2.07 -13.07
N THR A 384 14.69 -1.27 -14.12
CA THR A 384 14.87 -1.78 -15.49
C THR A 384 16.30 -2.32 -15.67
N GLY A 385 16.40 -3.51 -16.26
CA GLY A 385 17.67 -4.26 -16.38
C GLY A 385 18.10 -5.04 -15.13
N PHE A 386 17.30 -5.00 -14.05
CA PHE A 386 17.54 -5.74 -12.80
C PHE A 386 16.30 -6.54 -12.35
N GLU A 387 15.34 -6.79 -13.25
CA GLU A 387 14.05 -7.45 -12.94
C GLU A 387 14.16 -8.94 -12.57
N ASP A 388 15.35 -9.53 -12.63
CA ASP A 388 15.68 -10.79 -11.96
C ASP A 388 15.79 -10.66 -10.42
N ARG A 389 15.67 -9.42 -9.90
CA ARG A 389 15.64 -9.04 -8.49
C ARG A 389 14.30 -8.36 -8.20
N GLN A 390 13.45 -9.05 -7.46
CA GLN A 390 12.10 -8.64 -7.11
C GLN A 390 12.04 -8.35 -5.61
N LEU A 391 11.73 -7.11 -5.23
CA LEU A 391 11.69 -6.62 -3.84
C LEU A 391 10.24 -6.50 -3.39
N ARG A 392 9.87 -7.17 -2.30
CA ARG A 392 8.50 -7.07 -1.75
C ARG A 392 8.36 -6.00 -0.67
N ASP A 393 9.43 -5.70 0.05
CA ASP A 393 9.40 -4.88 1.28
C ASP A 393 10.43 -3.73 1.25
N LYS A 394 10.95 -3.39 0.07
CA LYS A 394 11.93 -2.32 -0.15
C LYS A 394 11.68 -1.57 -1.44
N TYR A 395 11.83 -0.24 -1.38
CA TYR A 395 12.00 0.61 -2.54
C TYR A 395 13.41 0.44 -3.13
N PRO A 396 13.54 0.29 -4.46
CA PRO A 396 14.83 0.16 -5.10
C PRO A 396 15.46 1.53 -5.36
N LEU A 397 16.74 1.67 -5.03
CA LEU A 397 17.58 2.74 -5.54
C LEU A 397 18.21 2.27 -6.86
N CYS A 398 17.68 2.79 -7.98
CA CYS A 398 18.08 2.39 -9.31
C CYS A 398 19.38 3.08 -9.78
N PRO A 399 20.24 2.37 -10.54
CA PRO A 399 21.42 2.97 -11.13
C PRO A 399 21.05 3.96 -12.26
N GLU A 400 22.04 4.75 -12.66
CA GLU A 400 21.94 5.67 -13.80
C GLU A 400 21.46 4.95 -15.06
N GLY A 401 20.40 5.48 -15.69
CA GLY A 401 19.82 4.93 -16.91
C GLY A 401 18.79 3.82 -16.68
N SER A 402 18.51 3.47 -15.42
CA SER A 402 17.42 2.56 -15.06
C SER A 402 16.24 3.31 -14.45
N GLU A 403 15.04 2.88 -14.79
CA GLU A 403 13.78 3.36 -14.22
C GLU A 403 13.38 2.46 -13.03
N VAL A 404 12.62 3.00 -12.08
CA VAL A 404 11.95 2.19 -11.05
C VAL A 404 10.86 1.38 -11.72
N VAL A 405 10.76 0.09 -11.38
CA VAL A 405 9.75 -0.84 -11.90
C VAL A 405 8.87 -1.32 -10.77
N ARG A 406 7.56 -1.29 -10.98
CA ARG A 406 6.55 -1.98 -10.18
C ARG A 406 5.95 -3.10 -11.02
N THR A 407 5.87 -4.30 -10.45
CA THR A 407 5.30 -5.47 -11.11
C THR A 407 4.22 -6.07 -10.22
N PHE A 408 3.01 -6.14 -10.75
CA PHE A 408 1.86 -6.75 -10.12
C PHE A 408 1.50 -8.01 -10.87
N ARG A 409 1.66 -9.16 -10.21
CA ARG A 409 1.23 -10.45 -10.74
C ARG A 409 -0.06 -10.82 -10.03
N PHE A 410 -1.13 -10.97 -10.79
CA PHE A 410 -2.43 -11.31 -10.24
C PHE A 410 -2.56 -12.82 -10.06
N GLN A 411 -3.50 -13.21 -9.22
CA GLN A 411 -3.95 -14.57 -9.04
C GLN A 411 -4.41 -15.14 -10.40
N SER A 412 -4.16 -16.42 -10.64
CA SER A 412 -4.41 -17.07 -11.93
C SER A 412 -5.22 -18.37 -11.81
N CYS A 413 -5.78 -18.62 -10.64
CA CYS A 413 -6.71 -19.70 -10.37
C CYS A 413 -8.02 -19.08 -9.91
N TRP A 414 -9.14 -19.50 -10.49
CA TRP A 414 -10.48 -18.99 -10.21
C TRP A 414 -11.39 -20.12 -9.74
N ASP A 415 -12.28 -19.87 -8.78
CA ASP A 415 -13.18 -20.88 -8.20
C ASP A 415 -14.26 -21.41 -9.16
N GLY A 416 -14.33 -20.86 -10.38
CA GLY A 416 -15.24 -21.29 -11.43
C GLY A 416 -16.67 -20.75 -11.30
N GLN A 417 -16.95 -19.93 -10.30
CA GLN A 417 -18.30 -19.46 -10.00
C GLN A 417 -18.39 -17.95 -9.76
N ASN A 418 -17.51 -17.39 -8.93
CA ASN A 418 -17.72 -16.06 -8.36
C ASN A 418 -16.85 -15.01 -9.05
N ILE A 419 -17.45 -13.91 -9.51
CA ILE A 419 -16.72 -12.75 -10.03
C ILE A 419 -16.09 -11.89 -8.91
N ASP A 420 -16.51 -12.13 -7.67
CA ASP A 420 -16.03 -11.47 -6.46
C ASP A 420 -16.44 -12.28 -5.22
N SER A 421 -15.73 -12.12 -4.10
CA SER A 421 -16.07 -12.74 -2.81
C SER A 421 -16.34 -11.69 -1.74
N ALA A 422 -16.91 -12.08 -0.59
CA ALA A 422 -17.21 -11.14 0.50
C ALA A 422 -15.99 -10.38 1.04
N ASN A 423 -14.79 -10.96 0.86
CA ASN A 423 -13.52 -10.34 1.23
C ASN A 423 -12.65 -9.97 0.01
N HIS A 424 -13.22 -10.03 -1.20
CA HIS A 424 -12.57 -9.72 -2.47
C HIS A 424 -11.31 -10.54 -2.80
N ARG A 425 -11.08 -11.64 -2.09
CA ARG A 425 -9.82 -12.42 -2.19
C ARG A 425 -10.03 -13.92 -2.38
N THR A 426 -11.02 -14.53 -1.74
CA THR A 426 -11.17 -15.99 -1.69
C THR A 426 -11.71 -16.65 -2.96
N HIS A 427 -12.25 -15.89 -3.92
CA HIS A 427 -12.73 -16.44 -5.20
C HIS A 427 -11.60 -16.68 -6.22
N VAL A 428 -10.39 -16.21 -5.93
CA VAL A 428 -9.19 -16.38 -6.75
C VAL A 428 -7.99 -16.78 -5.90
N ALA A 429 -7.03 -17.48 -6.50
CA ALA A 429 -5.82 -17.94 -5.84
C ALA A 429 -4.60 -17.87 -6.76
N PHE A 430 -3.41 -17.76 -6.16
CA PHE A 430 -2.18 -17.98 -6.91
C PHE A 430 -2.05 -19.47 -7.27
N ALA A 431 -1.56 -19.75 -8.48
CA ALA A 431 -1.10 -21.08 -8.82
C ALA A 431 0.14 -21.44 -7.97
N ALA A 432 0.32 -22.73 -7.68
CA ALA A 432 1.55 -23.23 -7.09
C ALA A 432 2.74 -23.07 -8.05
N GLU A 433 3.97 -23.29 -7.57
CA GLU A 433 5.19 -23.16 -8.39
C GLU A 433 5.18 -24.07 -9.63
N ASP A 434 4.52 -25.23 -9.56
CA ASP A 434 4.35 -26.16 -10.67
C ASP A 434 3.21 -25.77 -11.64
N GLY A 435 2.53 -24.64 -11.38
CA GLY A 435 1.39 -24.15 -12.14
C GLY A 435 0.04 -24.74 -11.72
N SER A 436 -0.02 -25.67 -10.77
CA SER A 436 -1.28 -26.28 -10.34
C SER A 436 -2.19 -25.28 -9.61
N CYS A 437 -3.50 -25.40 -9.83
CA CYS A 437 -4.51 -24.66 -9.07
C CYS A 437 -4.99 -25.46 -7.86
N PRO A 438 -5.39 -24.79 -6.76
CA PRO A 438 -6.02 -25.45 -5.62
C PRO A 438 -7.25 -26.28 -6.02
N GLU A 439 -7.63 -27.26 -5.20
CA GLU A 439 -8.82 -28.07 -5.44
C GLU A 439 -10.07 -27.19 -5.60
N GLY A 440 -10.84 -27.45 -6.66
CA GLY A 440 -12.04 -26.66 -7.01
C GLY A 440 -11.77 -25.39 -7.82
N PHE A 441 -10.50 -25.03 -8.04
CA PHE A 441 -10.12 -23.89 -8.87
C PHE A 441 -9.66 -24.34 -10.26
N GLN A 442 -9.89 -23.47 -11.25
CA GLN A 442 -9.45 -23.64 -12.63
C GLN A 442 -8.51 -22.51 -13.04
N ALA A 443 -7.54 -22.82 -13.91
CA ALA A 443 -6.59 -21.84 -14.41
C ALA A 443 -7.27 -20.82 -15.32
N ILE A 444 -7.02 -19.53 -15.08
CA ILE A 444 -7.42 -18.40 -15.93
C ILE A 444 -6.16 -17.66 -16.41
N PRO A 445 -6.22 -16.86 -17.49
CA PRO A 445 -5.10 -16.02 -17.89
C PRO A 445 -4.58 -15.19 -16.73
N GLN A 446 -3.28 -15.27 -16.45
CA GLN A 446 -2.66 -14.47 -15.40
C GLN A 446 -2.43 -13.05 -15.92
N MET A 447 -3.17 -12.09 -15.38
CA MET A 447 -2.89 -10.67 -15.59
C MET A 447 -1.56 -10.29 -14.93
N VAL A 448 -0.73 -9.57 -15.66
CA VAL A 448 0.51 -8.96 -15.18
C VAL A 448 0.51 -7.49 -15.59
N GLN A 449 0.66 -6.62 -14.60
CA GLN A 449 0.86 -5.19 -14.80
C GLN A 449 2.32 -4.86 -14.49
N ARG A 450 3.02 -4.25 -15.44
CA ARG A 450 4.37 -3.72 -15.26
C ARG A 450 4.35 -2.22 -15.50
N VAL A 451 4.73 -1.45 -14.50
CA VAL A 451 4.69 0.01 -14.52
C VAL A 451 6.08 0.56 -14.24
N THR A 452 6.58 1.47 -15.08
CA THR A 452 7.90 2.08 -14.89
C THR A 452 7.81 3.57 -14.62
N TYR A 453 8.78 4.08 -13.87
CA TYR A 453 8.87 5.49 -13.49
C TYR A 453 10.29 6.00 -13.67
N ASP A 454 10.44 7.07 -14.46
CA ASP A 454 11.66 7.87 -14.53
C ASP A 454 11.63 8.90 -13.40
N LEU A 455 12.33 8.60 -12.30
CA LEU A 455 12.31 9.41 -11.08
C LEU A 455 13.56 10.29 -10.98
N PRO A 456 13.42 11.54 -10.48
CA PRO A 456 14.58 12.39 -10.23
C PRO A 456 15.55 11.74 -9.22
N ARG A 457 16.85 11.84 -9.49
CA ARG A 457 17.86 11.25 -8.60
C ARG A 457 17.97 12.00 -7.29
N GLY A 458 18.11 11.24 -6.20
CA GLY A 458 18.33 11.79 -4.86
C GLY A 458 17.06 12.29 -4.18
N GLU A 459 15.92 12.26 -4.87
CA GLU A 459 14.61 12.51 -4.27
C GLU A 459 14.09 11.25 -3.59
N VAL A 460 13.39 11.45 -2.47
CA VAL A 460 12.63 10.37 -1.82
C VAL A 460 11.33 10.20 -2.59
N PHE A 461 10.97 8.94 -2.88
CA PHE A 461 9.69 8.60 -3.47
C PHE A 461 8.96 7.59 -2.59
N ALA A 462 7.64 7.59 -2.70
CA ALA A 462 6.78 6.74 -1.90
C ALA A 462 5.51 6.38 -2.67
N VAL A 463 5.01 5.16 -2.48
CA VAL A 463 3.67 4.80 -2.88
C VAL A 463 2.67 5.50 -1.96
N ASP A 464 1.55 5.98 -2.49
CA ASP A 464 0.45 6.43 -1.61
C ASP A 464 -0.12 5.23 -0.86
N SER A 465 -0.52 5.46 0.39
CA SER A 465 -1.00 4.40 1.28
C SER A 465 -1.92 4.98 2.35
N PHE A 466 -2.51 4.10 3.15
CA PHE A 466 -3.20 4.53 4.37
C PHE A 466 -2.18 5.20 5.32
N PRO A 467 -2.59 6.25 6.07
CA PRO A 467 -1.68 6.98 6.97
C PRO A 467 -0.95 6.07 7.96
N GLU A 468 -1.66 5.13 8.56
CA GLU A 468 -1.14 4.17 9.54
C GLU A 468 -0.16 3.15 8.93
N GLN A 469 -0.05 3.08 7.61
CA GLN A 469 0.82 2.14 6.91
C GLN A 469 2.17 2.75 6.55
N LEU A 470 2.39 4.02 6.90
CA LEU A 470 3.69 4.70 6.85
C LEU A 470 4.36 4.68 5.47
N HIS A 471 3.54 4.63 4.41
CA HIS A 471 4.00 4.53 3.03
C HIS A 471 5.03 3.40 2.79
N LYS A 472 4.88 2.30 3.53
CA LYS A 472 5.79 1.16 3.39
C LYS A 472 5.66 0.53 2.01
N PRO A 473 6.78 0.12 1.38
CA PRO A 473 6.77 -0.43 0.02
C PRO A 473 5.98 -1.74 -0.12
N ASP A 474 5.81 -2.51 0.96
CA ASP A 474 4.99 -3.73 0.99
C ASP A 474 3.48 -3.45 0.95
N THR A 475 3.06 -2.20 1.15
CA THR A 475 1.66 -1.76 1.03
C THR A 475 1.21 -1.55 -0.41
N ASP A 476 2.14 -1.71 -1.36
CA ASP A 476 1.82 -1.60 -2.78
C ASP A 476 0.86 -2.72 -3.22
N HIS A 477 0.02 -2.41 -4.20
CA HIS A 477 -1.00 -3.30 -4.72
C HIS A 477 -1.42 -2.92 -6.13
N GLY A 478 -2.03 -3.87 -6.82
CA GLY A 478 -2.67 -3.67 -8.10
C GLY A 478 -4.07 -4.26 -8.08
N ASP A 479 -4.97 -3.58 -8.78
CA ASP A 479 -6.35 -3.96 -8.89
C ASP A 479 -6.73 -4.14 -10.37
N PHE A 480 -7.63 -5.08 -10.61
CA PHE A 480 -8.09 -5.43 -11.94
C PHE A 480 -9.58 -5.75 -11.92
N ILE A 481 -10.32 -5.15 -12.85
CA ILE A 481 -11.71 -5.50 -13.13
C ILE A 481 -11.80 -5.89 -14.59
N ASN A 482 -12.05 -7.17 -14.87
CA ASN A 482 -12.24 -7.64 -16.23
C ASN A 482 -13.54 -7.07 -16.81
N VAL A 483 -13.49 -6.26 -17.86
CA VAL A 483 -14.69 -5.79 -18.57
C VAL A 483 -14.55 -5.97 -20.08
N MET A 484 -13.60 -6.81 -20.51
CA MET A 484 -13.53 -7.29 -21.89
C MET A 484 -14.88 -7.88 -22.32
N SER A 485 -15.22 -7.71 -23.59
CA SER A 485 -16.35 -8.47 -24.16
C SER A 485 -16.05 -9.97 -24.17
N ASP A 486 -17.11 -10.78 -24.19
CA ASP A 486 -16.97 -12.23 -24.20
C ASP A 486 -16.19 -12.70 -25.45
N ASP A 487 -16.36 -12.03 -26.59
CA ASP A 487 -15.64 -12.29 -27.82
C ASP A 487 -14.13 -12.00 -27.68
N LEU A 488 -13.78 -10.83 -27.11
CA LEU A 488 -12.38 -10.49 -26.85
C LEU A 488 -11.75 -11.49 -25.87
N MET A 489 -12.44 -11.85 -24.79
CA MET A 489 -11.90 -12.80 -23.82
C MET A 489 -11.71 -14.20 -24.43
N ALA A 490 -12.59 -14.62 -25.34
CA ALA A 490 -12.41 -15.86 -26.09
C ALA A 490 -11.17 -15.82 -27.01
N GLU A 491 -10.91 -14.69 -27.66
CA GLU A 491 -9.70 -14.47 -28.46
C GLU A 491 -8.43 -14.53 -27.61
N VAL A 492 -8.42 -13.86 -26.45
CA VAL A 492 -7.31 -13.90 -25.49
C VAL A 492 -6.99 -15.33 -25.08
N VAL A 493 -8.00 -16.12 -24.69
CA VAL A 493 -7.82 -17.52 -24.29
C VAL A 493 -7.32 -18.40 -25.44
N SER A 494 -7.88 -18.25 -26.64
CA SER A 494 -7.42 -18.97 -27.83
C SER A 494 -5.95 -18.66 -28.12
N CYS A 495 -5.57 -17.38 -28.12
CA CYS A 495 -4.19 -16.97 -28.33
C CYS A 495 -3.23 -17.64 -27.31
N ILE A 496 -3.56 -17.53 -26.03
CA ILE A 496 -2.73 -18.04 -24.94
C ILE A 496 -2.59 -19.56 -24.99
N ASN A 497 -3.71 -20.28 -25.18
CA ASN A 497 -3.72 -21.74 -25.24
C ASN A 497 -3.06 -22.31 -26.51
N GLU A 498 -3.01 -21.54 -27.59
CA GLU A 498 -2.30 -21.91 -28.82
C GLU A 498 -0.79 -21.59 -28.77
N GLY A 499 -0.30 -21.01 -27.67
CA GLY A 499 1.11 -20.67 -27.52
C GLY A 499 1.55 -19.49 -28.38
N ARG A 500 0.61 -18.59 -28.74
CA ARG A 500 0.87 -17.39 -29.55
C ARG A 500 1.11 -16.17 -28.67
N ASP A 501 1.82 -15.20 -29.22
CA ASP A 501 1.93 -13.85 -28.66
C ASP A 501 1.03 -12.91 -29.48
N CYS A 502 -0.05 -12.43 -28.88
CA CYS A 502 -1.04 -11.55 -29.50
C CYS A 502 -1.13 -10.20 -28.78
N GLN A 503 -1.85 -9.28 -29.42
CA GLN A 503 -2.11 -7.93 -28.94
C GLN A 503 -3.52 -7.49 -29.31
#